data_AF-A0A3A4QVK3-F1
#
_entry.id   AF-A0A3A4QVK3-F1
#
_cell.length_a   1.000
_cell.length_b   1.000
_cell.length_c   1.000
_cell.angle_alpha   90.00
_cell.angle_beta   90.00
_cell.angle_gamma   90.00
#
_symmetry.space_group_name_H-M   'P 1'
#
loop_
_entity.id
_entity.type
_entity.pdbx_description
1 polymer ?
#
loop_
_entity_poly.entity_id
_entity_poly.type
_entity_poly.pdbx_seq_one_letter_code
_entity_poly.pdbx_strand_id
1 'polypeptide(L)' 'MRQKPEVLEVLREQAMIQSAESSNRIEGVTVAADRLRPVVLGKTRPLDRPEEELYGYRKALDWIFARKHSVPHLMKGH' A
#
# COMPACT_ATOMS: atom_id res chain seq x y z
N MET A 1 -6.47 28.75 0.21
CA MET A 1 -6.40 27.96 -1.04
C MET A 1 -7.26 26.72 -0.87
N ARG A 2 -8.26 26.49 -1.72
CA ARG A 2 -9.13 25.30 -1.65
C ARG A 2 -8.49 24.22 -2.53
N GLN A 3 -7.92 23.18 -1.93
CA GLN A 3 -7.38 22.06 -2.69
C GLN A 3 -8.52 21.38 -3.45
N LYS A 4 -8.27 20.96 -4.69
CA LYS A 4 -9.23 20.16 -5.48
C LYS A 4 -9.20 18.73 -4.95
N PRO A 5 -10.29 18.20 -4.37
CA PRO A 5 -10.31 16.89 -3.73
C PRO A 5 -9.80 15.75 -4.63
N GLU A 6 -10.11 15.81 -5.92
CA GLU A 6 -9.73 14.81 -6.92
C GLU A 6 -8.21 14.79 -7.16
N VAL A 7 -7.58 15.98 -7.15
CA VAL A 7 -6.13 16.08 -7.32
C VAL A 7 -5.41 15.51 -6.10
N LEU A 8 -5.92 15.77 -4.89
CA LEU A 8 -5.35 15.22 -3.67
C LEU A 8 -5.48 13.70 -3.61
N GLU A 9 -6.60 13.16 -4.07
CA GLU A 9 -6.83 11.72 -4.15
C GLU A 9 -5.81 11.06 -5.08
N VAL A 10 -5.61 11.62 -6.28
CA VAL A 10 -4.61 11.12 -7.24
C VAL A 10 -3.19 11.18 -6.66
N LEU A 11 -2.82 12.30 -6.03
CA LEU A 11 -1.50 12.43 -5.39
C LEU A 11 -1.31 11.43 -4.25
N ARG A 12 -2.36 11.17 -3.47
CA ARG A 12 -2.35 10.14 -2.41
C ARG A 12 -2.17 8.74 -3.01
N GLU A 13 -2.90 8.40 -4.08
CA GLU A 13 -2.73 7.12 -4.77
C GLU A 13 -1.30 6.93 -5.27
N GLN A 14 -0.74 7.94 -5.94
CA GLN A 14 0.63 7.90 -6.44
C GLN A 14 1.65 7.72 -5.32
N ALA A 15 1.51 8.46 -4.22
CA ALA A 15 2.40 8.35 -3.07
C ALA A 15 2.36 6.94 -2.44
N MET A 16 1.17 6.33 -2.33
CA MET A 16 1.04 4.96 -1.80
C MET A 16 1.71 3.93 -2.72
N ILE A 17 1.53 4.07 -4.05
CA ILE A 17 2.15 3.17 -5.02
C ILE A 17 3.68 3.26 -4.94
N GLN A 18 4.23 4.47 -4.96
CA GLN A 18 5.68 4.67 -4.90
C GLN A 18 6.28 4.23 -3.57
N SER A 19 5.60 4.48 -2.45
CA SER A 19 6.06 4.05 -1.12
C SER A 19 6.12 2.53 -1.03
N ALA A 20 5.05 1.83 -1.43
CA ALA A 20 5.00 0.38 -1.38
C ALA A 20 6.06 -0.23 -2.33
N GLU A 21 6.10 0.22 -3.59
CA GLU A 21 7.07 -0.28 -4.57
C GLU A 21 8.52 -0.08 -4.10
N SER A 22 8.86 1.11 -3.59
CA SER A 22 10.24 1.41 -3.17
C SER A 22 10.66 0.58 -1.96
N SER A 23 9.79 0.44 -0.95
CA SER A 23 10.10 -0.36 0.24
C SER A 23 10.25 -1.84 -0.10
N ASN A 24 9.30 -2.41 -0.84
CA ASN A 24 9.36 -3.79 -1.27
C ASN A 24 10.61 -4.07 -2.14
N ARG A 25 10.99 -3.13 -3.02
CA ARG A 25 12.20 -3.29 -3.85
C ARG A 25 13.49 -3.35 -3.03
N ILE A 26 13.58 -2.59 -1.94
CA ILE A 26 14.74 -2.62 -1.02
C ILE A 26 14.87 -4.00 -0.35
N GLU A 27 13.73 -4.66 -0.09
CA GLU A 27 13.65 -6.00 0.50
C GLU A 27 13.80 -7.13 -0.55
N GLY A 28 14.02 -6.79 -1.83
CA GLY A 28 14.17 -7.75 -2.92
C GLY A 28 12.84 -8.24 -3.51
N VAL A 29 11.72 -7.64 -3.14
CA VAL A 29 10.38 -7.97 -3.61
C VAL A 29 10.04 -7.11 -4.83
N THR A 30 9.74 -7.75 -5.96
CA THR A 30 9.40 -7.05 -7.21
C THR A 30 8.13 -7.64 -7.82
N VAL A 31 7.33 -6.77 -8.46
CA VAL A 31 6.05 -7.11 -9.08
C VAL A 31 6.02 -6.49 -10.48
N ALA A 32 5.35 -7.15 -11.43
CA ALA A 32 5.19 -6.64 -12.79
C ALA A 32 4.49 -5.26 -12.80
N ALA A 33 4.92 -4.37 -13.70
CA ALA A 33 4.48 -2.97 -13.70
C ALA A 33 2.95 -2.80 -13.87
N ASP A 34 2.33 -3.67 -14.68
CA ASP A 34 0.89 -3.73 -14.91
C ASP A 34 0.11 -4.27 -13.70
N ARG A 35 0.76 -5.08 -12.87
CA ARG A 35 0.21 -5.65 -11.62
C ARG A 35 0.38 -4.74 -10.42
N LEU A 36 1.43 -3.92 -10.38
CA LEU A 36 1.78 -3.05 -9.24
C LEU A 36 0.60 -2.16 -8.80
N ARG A 37 0.05 -1.36 -9.72
CA ARG A 37 -1.05 -0.43 -9.40
C ARG A 37 -2.31 -1.15 -8.91
N PRO A 38 -2.89 -2.15 -9.62
CA PRO A 38 -4.11 -2.80 -9.14
C PRO A 38 -3.91 -3.57 -7.84
N VAL A 39 -2.74 -4.16 -7.59
CA VAL A 39 -2.44 -4.86 -6.33
C VAL A 39 -2.33 -3.87 -5.17
N VAL A 40 -1.52 -2.80 -5.30
CA VAL A 40 -1.38 -1.78 -4.25
C VAL A 40 -2.71 -1.08 -4.00
N LEU A 41 -3.51 -0.78 -5.03
CA LEU A 41 -4.82 -0.15 -4.85
C LEU A 41 -5.91 -1.11 -4.33
N GLY A 42 -5.61 -2.39 -4.14
CA GLY A 42 -6.60 -3.39 -3.69
C GLY A 42 -7.70 -3.67 -4.71
N LYS A 43 -7.47 -3.38 -5.99
CA LYS A 43 -8.42 -3.57 -7.10
C LYS A 43 -8.38 -4.99 -7.68
N THR A 44 -7.37 -5.78 -7.30
CA THR A 44 -7.24 -7.20 -7.66
C THR A 44 -6.75 -7.99 -6.45
N ARG A 45 -6.97 -9.31 -6.47
CA ARG A 45 -6.30 -10.23 -5.56
C ARG A 45 -4.84 -10.44 -5.99
N PRO A 46 -3.90 -10.59 -5.03
CA PRO A 46 -2.55 -11.08 -5.29
C PRO A 46 -2.57 -12.45 -5.99
N LEU A 47 -1.60 -12.68 -6.88
CA LEU A 47 -1.43 -13.94 -7.60
C LEU A 47 -0.30 -14.80 -7.04
N ASP A 48 0.68 -14.17 -6.41
CA ASP A 48 1.88 -14.81 -5.89
C ASP A 48 2.37 -14.14 -4.60
N ARG A 49 3.41 -14.73 -4.01
CA ARG A 49 3.98 -14.25 -2.75
C ARG A 49 4.50 -12.80 -2.82
N PRO A 50 5.24 -12.37 -3.86
CA PRO A 50 5.63 -10.97 -4.01
C PRO A 50 4.44 -9.99 -4.00
N GLU A 51 3.35 -10.32 -4.69
CA GLU A 51 2.14 -9.50 -4.68
C GLU A 51 1.43 -9.52 -3.31
N GLU A 52 1.47 -10.62 -2.58
CA GLU A 52 0.94 -10.71 -1.21
C GLU A 52 1.70 -9.81 -0.24
N GLU A 53 3.03 -9.79 -0.32
CA GLU A 53 3.89 -8.94 0.52
C GLU A 53 3.65 -7.45 0.22
N LEU A 54 3.51 -7.09 -1.05
CA LEU A 54 3.14 -5.74 -1.50
C LEU A 54 1.74 -5.33 -1.01
N TYR A 55 0.77 -6.23 -1.10
CA TYR A 55 -0.60 -6.00 -0.60
C TYR A 55 -0.64 -5.87 0.93
N GLY A 56 0.17 -6.66 1.65
CA GLY A 56 0.34 -6.58 3.09
C GLY A 56 0.88 -5.22 3.54
N TYR A 57 1.90 -4.70 2.85
CA TYR A 57 2.46 -3.37 3.11
C TYR A 57 1.41 -2.27 2.95
N ARG A 58 0.59 -2.35 1.88
CA ARG A 58 -0.53 -1.42 1.72
C ARG A 58 -1.49 -1.47 2.91
N LYS A 59 -1.88 -2.66 3.37
CA LYS A 59 -2.80 -2.78 4.51
C LYS A 59 -2.21 -2.17 5.78
N ALA A 60 -0.89 -2.31 5.98
CA ALA A 60 -0.20 -1.66 7.09
C ALA A 60 -0.26 -0.12 6.96
N LEU A 61 -0.01 0.44 5.77
CA LEU A 61 -0.17 1.88 5.53
C LEU A 61 -1.61 2.34 5.78
N ASP A 62 -2.60 1.64 5.23
CA ASP A 62 -4.01 1.96 5.45
C ASP A 62 -4.37 1.90 6.93
N TRP A 63 -3.84 0.93 7.68
CA TRP A 63 -4.01 0.85 9.13
C TRP A 63 -3.36 2.02 9.88
N ILE A 64 -2.13 2.42 9.51
CA ILE A 64 -1.46 3.60 10.10
C ILE A 64 -2.28 4.86 9.85
N PHE A 65 -2.75 5.06 8.60
CA PHE A 65 -3.50 6.26 8.23
C PHE A 65 -4.95 6.26 8.72
N ALA A 66 -5.58 5.08 8.86
CA ALA A 66 -6.89 4.93 9.49
C ALA A 66 -6.80 5.20 11.01
N ARG A 67 -5.65 4.94 11.63
CA ARG A 67 -5.40 5.11 13.07
C ARG A 67 -4.70 6.42 13.44
N LYS A 68 -4.99 7.51 12.74
CA LYS A 68 -4.76 8.84 13.33
C LYS A 68 -5.46 9.04 14.69
N HIS A 69 -6.27 8.09 15.17
CA HIS A 69 -6.44 7.78 16.60
C HIS A 69 -6.12 6.29 16.90
N SER A 70 -5.11 6.05 17.73
CA SER A 70 -4.75 4.82 18.47
C SER A 70 -4.36 3.57 17.66
N VAL A 71 -3.12 3.13 17.87
CA VAL A 71 -2.53 1.85 17.45
C VAL A 71 -2.62 0.79 18.57
N PRO A 72 -3.38 -0.30 18.41
CA PRO A 72 -3.33 -1.52 19.19
C PRO A 72 -2.45 -2.53 18.46
N HIS A 73 -1.44 -2.95 19.20
CA HIS A 73 -0.55 -4.06 18.99
C HIS A 73 -1.27 -5.33 18.53
N LEU A 74 -1.02 -5.78 17.28
CA LEU A 74 -1.42 -7.11 16.83
C LEU A 74 -0.30 -7.76 16.02
N MET A 75 0.64 -8.37 16.76
CA MET A 75 1.45 -9.50 16.32
C MET A 75 1.42 -10.51 17.47
N LYS A 76 0.40 -11.38 17.47
CA LYS A 76 0.45 -12.65 18.19
C LYS A 76 0.36 -13.75 17.14
N GLY A 77 1.52 -14.27 16.75
CA GLY A 77 1.62 -15.56 16.10
C GLY A 77 1.43 -16.66 17.15
N HIS A 78 0.59 -17.63 16.81
CA HIS A 78 0.55 -18.95 17.44
C HIS A 78 1.69 -19.81 16.90
#